data_AF-A0A972AAR8-F1
#
_entry.id   AF-A0A972AAR8-F1
#
_cell.length_a   1.000
_cell.length_b   1.000
_cell.length_c   1.000
_cell.angle_alpha   90.00
_cell.angle_beta   90.00
_cell.angle_gamma   90.00
#
_symmetry.space_group_name_H-M   'P 1'
#
loop_
_entity.id
_entity.type
_entity.pdbx_description
1 polymer ?
#
loop_
_entity_poly.entity_id
_entity_poly.type
_entity_poly.pdbx_seq_one_letter_code
_entity_poly.pdbx_strand_id
1 'polypeptide(L)'
;MPNKLEADSLRSILSGVKRPSRYIGGEWGTSTEQKSPDALQVCYAFPDLYEVGMSYLGYQILYSLTKTFDYVNVERVYCPWSDLEESLRISATPLWSLESKSPLFQFDVIAFTLQYELSYTNILTILDLGGIPLRSSQRNDSDPIVIAGGPCALAPEPLAPFIDAFCIGDGEIFLPKIYGTLKALKGSTRSEK
;
A
#
# COMPACT_ATOMS: atom_id res chain seq x y z
N MET A 1 -15.72 7.40 11.04
CA MET A 1 -16.21 6.90 9.73
C MET A 1 -15.04 7.02 8.77
N PRO A 2 -14.60 5.97 8.06
CA PRO A 2 -13.47 6.12 7.17
C PRO A 2 -13.90 7.00 5.99
N ASN A 3 -13.12 8.05 5.77
CA ASN A 3 -13.36 9.10 4.80
C ASN A 3 -13.07 8.52 3.42
N LYS A 4 -14.03 7.75 2.87
CA LYS A 4 -13.96 7.21 1.51
C LYS A 4 -14.00 8.38 0.53
N LEU A 5 -13.18 8.30 -0.52
CA LEU A 5 -13.25 9.28 -1.60
C LEU A 5 -14.66 9.29 -2.20
N GLU A 6 -15.19 10.48 -2.46
CA GLU A 6 -16.53 10.63 -3.01
C GLU A 6 -16.62 9.96 -4.39
N ALA A 7 -17.64 9.12 -4.58
CA ALA A 7 -17.78 8.30 -5.78
C ALA A 7 -17.86 9.14 -7.07
N ASP A 8 -18.50 10.30 -7.02
CA ASP A 8 -18.64 11.20 -8.17
C ASP A 8 -17.30 11.87 -8.54
N SER A 9 -16.48 12.23 -7.54
CA SER A 9 -15.13 12.77 -7.75
C SER A 9 -14.22 11.72 -8.41
N LEU A 10 -14.22 10.48 -7.90
CA LEU A 10 -13.47 9.38 -8.50
C LEU A 10 -13.92 9.10 -9.94
N ARG A 11 -15.23 9.11 -10.20
CA ARG A 11 -15.76 8.89 -11.56
C ARG A 11 -15.29 9.97 -12.52
N SER A 12 -15.26 11.23 -12.09
CA SER A 12 -14.76 12.35 -12.87
C SER A 12 -13.28 12.14 -13.24
N ILE A 13 -12.42 11.86 -12.25
CA ILE A 13 -10.99 11.60 -12.48
C ILE A 13 -10.78 10.42 -13.42
N LEU A 14 -11.44 9.29 -13.14
CA LEU A 14 -11.27 8.06 -13.93
C LEU A 14 -11.81 8.18 -15.36
N SER A 15 -12.74 9.10 -15.63
CA SER A 15 -13.20 9.35 -17.00
C SER A 15 -12.15 10.04 -17.88
N GLY A 16 -11.17 10.71 -17.27
CA GLY A 16 -10.12 11.46 -17.98
C GLY A 16 -8.83 10.68 -18.24
N VAL A 17 -8.64 9.50 -17.64
CA VAL A 17 -7.40 8.71 -17.78
C VAL A 17 -7.47 7.71 -18.93
N LYS A 18 -6.32 7.37 -19.51
CA LYS A 18 -6.22 6.51 -20.70
C LYS A 18 -6.68 5.07 -20.44
N ARG A 19 -6.42 4.54 -19.24
CA ARG A 19 -6.77 3.15 -18.85
C ARG A 19 -7.40 3.09 -17.46
N PRO A 20 -8.69 3.46 -17.32
CA PRO A 20 -9.36 3.45 -16.01
C PRO A 20 -9.46 2.06 -15.38
N SER A 21 -9.46 1.01 -16.20
CA SER A 21 -9.51 -0.39 -15.74
C SER A 21 -8.39 -0.75 -14.75
N ARG A 22 -7.26 -0.05 -14.78
CA ARG A 22 -6.14 -0.23 -13.82
C ARG A 22 -6.52 0.14 -12.38
N TYR A 23 -7.56 0.94 -12.20
CA TYR A 23 -7.85 1.62 -10.93
C TYR A 23 -9.23 1.29 -10.37
N ILE A 24 -10.09 0.60 -11.13
CA ILE A 24 -11.48 0.31 -10.73
C ILE A 24 -11.60 -0.84 -9.71
N GLY A 25 -10.69 -1.82 -9.73
CA GLY A 25 -10.79 -3.02 -8.88
C GLY A 25 -11.93 -3.95 -9.30
N GLY A 26 -12.46 -4.75 -8.36
CA GLY A 26 -13.59 -5.67 -8.61
C GLY A 26 -13.20 -7.00 -9.26
N GLU A 27 -11.95 -7.43 -9.08
CA GLU A 27 -11.46 -8.70 -9.62
C GLU A 27 -12.10 -9.89 -8.90
N TRP A 28 -12.20 -11.02 -9.60
CA TRP A 28 -12.66 -12.27 -9.00
C TRP A 28 -11.79 -12.66 -7.79
N GLY A 29 -12.42 -13.09 -6.69
CA GLY A 29 -11.72 -13.45 -5.45
C GLY A 29 -11.30 -12.26 -4.59
N THR A 30 -11.58 -11.02 -5.01
CA THR A 30 -11.47 -9.85 -4.13
C THR A 30 -12.73 -9.71 -3.27
N SER A 31 -12.55 -9.34 -2.01
CA SER A 31 -13.62 -9.05 -1.06
C SER A 31 -13.26 -7.73 -0.40
N THR A 32 -14.28 -6.89 -0.21
CA THR A 32 -14.21 -5.61 0.51
C THR A 32 -14.72 -5.73 1.95
N GLU A 33 -15.08 -6.95 2.37
CA GLU A 33 -15.55 -7.20 3.73
C GLU A 33 -14.43 -6.97 4.73
N GLN A 34 -14.70 -6.08 5.69
CA GLN A 34 -13.80 -5.86 6.81
C GLN A 34 -14.06 -6.94 7.86
N LYS A 35 -13.00 -7.62 8.30
CA LYS A 35 -13.12 -8.71 9.29
C LYS A 35 -13.54 -8.21 10.66
N SER A 36 -12.92 -7.11 11.12
CA SER A 36 -13.20 -6.47 12.40
C SER A 36 -12.84 -4.97 12.34
N PRO A 37 -13.56 -4.09 13.06
CA PRO A 37 -13.17 -2.68 13.22
C PRO A 37 -11.76 -2.51 13.80
N ASP A 38 -11.33 -3.45 14.65
CA ASP A 38 -10.03 -3.40 15.31
C ASP A 38 -8.90 -4.02 14.48
N ALA A 39 -9.21 -4.62 13.32
CA ALA A 39 -8.22 -5.27 12.47
C ALA A 39 -7.10 -4.29 12.06
N LEU A 40 -5.91 -4.83 11.84
CA LEU A 40 -4.79 -4.09 11.27
C LEU A 40 -5.10 -3.82 9.79
N GLN A 41 -5.11 -2.56 9.38
CA GLN A 41 -5.31 -2.16 8.00
C GLN A 41 -3.97 -2.14 7.28
N VAL A 42 -3.77 -3.05 6.33
CA VAL A 42 -2.53 -3.21 5.59
C VAL A 42 -2.79 -2.93 4.11
N CYS A 43 -1.97 -2.09 3.49
CA CYS A 43 -2.00 -1.86 2.05
C CYS A 43 -0.73 -2.41 1.40
N TYR A 44 -0.89 -3.33 0.46
CA TYR A 44 0.20 -3.91 -0.33
C TYR A 44 0.46 -3.03 -1.53
N ALA A 45 1.60 -2.35 -1.52
CA ALA A 45 2.00 -1.43 -2.58
C ALA A 45 2.93 -2.14 -3.57
N PHE A 46 2.51 -2.17 -4.83
CA PHE A 46 3.36 -2.58 -5.94
C PHE A 46 3.87 -1.31 -6.65
N PRO A 47 5.20 -1.06 -6.69
CA PRO A 47 5.76 0.19 -7.23
C PRO A 47 5.82 0.21 -8.77
N ASP A 48 4.76 -0.27 -9.42
CA ASP A 48 4.60 -0.25 -10.88
C ASP A 48 3.12 -0.36 -11.21
N LEU A 49 2.79 -0.36 -12.49
CA LEU A 49 1.45 -0.48 -13.00
C LEU A 49 0.76 -1.77 -12.56
N TYR A 50 -0.56 -1.66 -12.43
CA TYR A 50 -1.46 -2.77 -12.13
C TYR A 50 -1.20 -4.03 -12.96
N GLU A 51 -1.11 -3.91 -14.29
CA GLU A 51 -0.88 -5.06 -15.18
C GLU A 51 0.47 -5.75 -14.96
N VAL A 52 1.49 -4.98 -14.55
CA VAL A 52 2.80 -5.52 -14.19
C VAL A 52 2.70 -6.22 -12.85
N GLY A 53 2.19 -5.55 -11.80
CA GLY A 53 2.08 -6.13 -10.46
C GLY A 53 1.16 -7.35 -10.37
N MET A 54 0.10 -7.41 -11.17
CA MET A 54 -0.76 -8.60 -11.29
C MET A 54 -0.04 -9.81 -11.89
N SER A 55 1.03 -9.58 -12.64
CA SER A 55 1.86 -10.65 -13.21
C SER A 55 2.89 -11.22 -12.21
N TYR A 56 3.04 -10.62 -11.02
CA TYR A 56 3.95 -11.12 -9.98
C TYR A 56 3.25 -12.09 -9.04
N LEU A 57 3.49 -13.39 -9.25
CA LEU A 57 2.88 -14.46 -8.45
C LEU A 57 3.17 -14.34 -6.95
N GLY A 58 4.42 -14.03 -6.56
CA GLY A 58 4.78 -13.88 -5.14
C GLY A 58 3.94 -12.81 -4.43
N TYR A 59 3.68 -11.68 -5.10
CA TYR A 59 2.83 -10.63 -4.56
C TYR A 59 1.37 -11.10 -4.36
N GLN A 60 0.84 -11.90 -5.29
CA GLN A 60 -0.50 -12.50 -5.17
C GLN A 60 -0.57 -13.57 -4.06
N ILE A 61 0.49 -14.36 -3.88
CA ILE A 61 0.60 -15.35 -2.80
C ILE A 61 0.55 -14.65 -1.45
N LEU A 62 1.38 -13.61 -1.24
CA LEU A 62 1.40 -12.88 0.02
C LEU A 62 0.07 -12.19 0.30
N TYR A 63 -0.58 -11.60 -0.71
CA TYR A 63 -1.91 -11.02 -0.56
C TYR A 63 -2.94 -12.06 -0.12
N SER A 64 -2.99 -13.20 -0.80
CA SER A 64 -3.92 -14.29 -0.52
C SER A 64 -3.68 -14.90 0.86
N LEU A 65 -2.43 -15.11 1.23
CA LEU A 65 -2.03 -15.57 2.57
C LEU A 65 -2.50 -14.57 3.63
N THR A 66 -2.24 -13.28 3.44
CA THR A 66 -2.59 -12.25 4.43
C THR A 66 -4.09 -12.13 4.63
N LYS A 67 -4.88 -12.36 3.57
CA LYS A 67 -6.35 -12.46 3.67
C LYS A 67 -6.83 -13.59 4.59
N THR A 68 -6.02 -14.62 4.84
CA THR A 68 -6.39 -15.69 5.79
C THR A 68 -6.29 -15.24 7.25
N PHE A 69 -5.61 -14.13 7.57
CA PHE A 69 -5.42 -13.68 8.95
C PHE A 69 -6.66 -12.94 9.44
N ASP A 70 -7.31 -13.42 10.51
CA ASP A 70 -8.58 -12.85 10.97
C ASP A 70 -8.46 -11.47 11.64
N TYR A 71 -7.23 -11.05 11.90
CA TYR A 71 -6.89 -9.78 12.53
C TYR A 71 -6.32 -8.75 11.54
N VAL A 72 -6.30 -9.04 10.24
CA VAL A 72 -5.78 -8.15 9.18
C VAL A 72 -6.82 -7.94 8.09
N ASN A 73 -7.04 -6.68 7.72
CA ASN A 73 -7.66 -6.32 6.45
C ASN A 73 -6.54 -5.93 5.49
N VAL A 74 -6.43 -6.62 4.36
CA VAL A 74 -5.40 -6.33 3.36
C VAL A 74 -6.03 -5.84 2.07
N GLU A 75 -5.52 -4.72 1.59
CA GLU A 75 -5.86 -4.11 0.31
C GLU A 75 -4.60 -3.89 -0.51
N ARG A 76 -4.75 -3.53 -1.79
CA ARG A 76 -3.62 -3.35 -2.72
C ARG A 76 -3.62 -1.95 -3.29
N VAL A 77 -2.44 -1.47 -3.66
CA VAL A 77 -2.26 -0.24 -4.43
C VAL A 77 -1.11 -0.43 -5.42
N TYR A 78 -1.22 0.27 -6.54
CA TYR A 78 -0.25 0.24 -7.64
C TYR A 78 0.17 1.66 -7.95
N CYS A 79 1.35 1.84 -8.52
CA CYS A 79 1.76 3.17 -8.97
C CYS A 79 0.84 3.64 -10.09
N PRO A 80 0.25 4.85 -9.99
CA PRO A 80 -0.52 5.40 -11.09
C PRO A 80 0.37 5.63 -12.31
N TRP A 81 -0.23 5.56 -13.49
CA TRP A 81 0.42 6.09 -14.70
C TRP A 81 0.41 7.63 -14.66
N SER A 82 1.25 8.24 -15.51
CA SER A 82 1.47 9.70 -15.49
C SER A 82 0.21 10.54 -15.66
N ASP A 83 -0.80 10.03 -16.38
CA ASP A 83 -2.08 10.72 -16.60
C ASP A 83 -2.98 10.74 -15.35
N LEU A 84 -3.04 9.62 -14.62
CA LEU A 84 -3.71 9.59 -13.32
C LEU A 84 -2.92 10.41 -12.30
N GLU A 85 -1.60 10.25 -12.24
CA GLU A 85 -0.75 11.04 -11.33
C GLU A 85 -1.00 12.54 -11.49
N GLU A 86 -0.96 13.06 -12.72
CA GLU A 86 -1.23 14.46 -13.03
C GLU A 86 -2.62 14.87 -12.54
N SER A 87 -3.64 14.05 -12.81
CA SER A 87 -5.02 14.31 -12.37
C SER A 87 -5.12 14.40 -10.84
N LEU A 88 -4.48 13.47 -10.11
CA LEU A 88 -4.49 13.44 -8.64
C LEU A 88 -3.80 14.66 -8.04
N ARG A 89 -2.69 15.10 -8.65
CA ARG A 89 -1.96 16.30 -8.22
C ARG A 89 -2.79 17.56 -8.43
N ILE A 90 -3.46 17.70 -9.58
CA ILE A 90 -4.32 18.86 -9.89
C ILE A 90 -5.53 18.91 -8.94
N SER A 91 -6.16 17.77 -8.67
CA SER A 91 -7.34 17.70 -7.80
C SER A 91 -7.01 17.60 -6.31
N ALA A 92 -5.73 17.58 -5.94
CA ALA A 92 -5.26 17.29 -4.59
C ALA A 92 -5.91 16.04 -3.97
N THR A 93 -6.19 15.03 -4.81
CA THR A 93 -6.84 13.79 -4.38
C THR A 93 -5.78 12.78 -3.98
N PRO A 94 -5.81 12.25 -2.75
CA PRO A 94 -4.84 11.27 -2.31
C PRO A 94 -4.98 9.97 -3.10
N LEU A 95 -3.86 9.29 -3.35
CA LEU A 95 -3.85 7.94 -3.89
C LEU A 95 -4.62 7.00 -2.96
N TRP A 96 -5.34 6.05 -3.56
CA TRP A 96 -6.26 5.16 -2.86
C TRP A 96 -5.97 3.68 -3.14
N SER A 97 -6.48 2.84 -2.24
CA SER A 97 -6.46 1.39 -2.38
C SER A 97 -7.44 0.86 -3.44
N LEU A 98 -7.10 -0.24 -4.09
CA LEU A 98 -7.86 -0.81 -5.18
C LEU A 98 -9.23 -1.36 -4.73
N GLU A 99 -9.30 -1.99 -3.57
CA GLU A 99 -10.51 -2.66 -3.07
C GLU A 99 -11.55 -1.67 -2.54
N SER A 100 -11.22 -0.88 -1.52
CA SER A 100 -12.20 -0.02 -0.85
C SER A 100 -12.17 1.45 -1.25
N LYS A 101 -11.19 1.85 -2.08
CA LYS A 101 -10.92 3.25 -2.44
C LYS A 101 -10.57 4.11 -1.22
N SER A 102 -9.89 3.51 -0.25
CA SER A 102 -9.44 4.21 0.96
C SER A 102 -8.12 4.92 0.69
N PRO A 103 -7.97 6.20 1.08
CA PRO A 103 -6.69 6.90 1.01
C PRO A 103 -5.57 6.18 1.77
N LEU A 104 -4.34 6.19 1.23
CA LEU A 104 -3.24 5.40 1.80
C LEU A 104 -2.84 5.83 3.21
N PHE A 105 -2.93 7.12 3.56
CA PHE A 105 -2.65 7.60 4.91
C PHE A 105 -3.60 7.06 5.99
N GLN A 106 -4.71 6.39 5.62
CA GLN A 106 -5.64 5.78 6.59
C GLN A 106 -5.25 4.34 6.98
N PHE A 107 -4.23 3.76 6.35
CA PHE A 107 -3.76 2.41 6.68
C PHE A 107 -2.82 2.43 7.88
N ASP A 108 -2.75 1.32 8.61
CA ASP A 108 -1.78 1.12 9.69
C ASP A 108 -0.39 0.78 9.11
N VAL A 109 -0.35 0.07 7.98
CA VAL A 109 0.89 -0.40 7.32
C VAL A 109 0.79 -0.25 5.81
N ILE A 110 1.86 0.27 5.18
CA ILE A 110 2.09 0.17 3.74
C ILE A 110 3.26 -0.80 3.50
N ALA A 111 2.99 -1.90 2.80
CA ALA A 111 3.98 -2.94 2.53
C ALA A 111 4.37 -2.94 1.05
N PHE A 112 5.58 -2.47 0.75
CA PHE A 112 6.13 -2.45 -0.61
C PHE A 112 6.75 -3.78 -1.00
N THR A 113 6.53 -4.21 -2.24
CA THR A 113 7.31 -5.27 -2.87
C THR A 113 8.35 -4.68 -3.81
N LEU A 114 9.62 -5.01 -3.57
CA LEU A 114 10.79 -4.47 -4.26
C LEU A 114 11.31 -5.50 -5.25
N GLN A 115 10.84 -5.43 -6.49
CA GLN A 115 11.19 -6.40 -7.54
C GLN A 115 12.47 -6.03 -8.29
N TYR A 116 12.68 -4.74 -8.55
CA TYR A 116 13.83 -4.23 -9.28
C TYR A 116 14.03 -2.73 -8.99
N GLU A 117 15.24 -2.24 -9.14
CA GLU A 117 15.70 -0.92 -8.70
C GLU A 117 15.08 0.23 -9.49
N LEU A 118 14.72 0.00 -10.76
CA LEU A 118 14.11 1.01 -11.63
C LEU A 118 12.73 1.49 -11.13
N SER A 119 12.11 0.76 -10.20
CA SER A 119 10.82 1.12 -9.60
C SER A 119 10.93 2.03 -8.37
N TYR A 120 12.13 2.38 -7.91
CA TYR A 120 12.29 3.10 -6.64
C TYR A 120 11.66 4.50 -6.64
N THR A 121 11.68 5.21 -7.77
CA THR A 121 11.00 6.50 -7.88
C THR A 121 9.49 6.35 -7.73
N ASN A 122 8.92 5.23 -8.17
CA ASN A 122 7.48 4.96 -8.04
C ASN A 122 7.07 4.72 -6.58
N ILE A 123 7.99 4.22 -5.73
CA ILE A 123 7.76 4.15 -4.28
C ILE A 123 7.55 5.57 -3.73
N LEU A 124 8.41 6.51 -4.14
CA LEU A 124 8.29 7.91 -3.71
C LEU A 124 6.99 8.54 -4.24
N THR A 125 6.60 8.26 -5.48
CA THR A 125 5.32 8.68 -6.05
C THR A 125 4.13 8.15 -5.24
N ILE A 126 4.14 6.87 -4.86
CA ILE A 126 3.08 6.26 -4.06
C ILE A 126 2.99 6.89 -2.67
N LEU A 127 4.14 7.14 -2.01
CA LEU A 127 4.18 7.78 -0.69
C LEU A 127 3.65 9.22 -0.76
N ASP A 128 4.14 10.01 -1.71
CA ASP A 128 3.77 11.41 -1.92
C ASP A 128 2.27 11.56 -2.21
N LEU A 129 1.77 10.86 -3.22
CA LEU A 129 0.34 10.87 -3.55
C LEU A 129 -0.51 10.25 -2.45
N GLY A 130 0.03 9.29 -1.70
CA GLY A 130 -0.63 8.65 -0.57
C GLY A 130 -0.79 9.53 0.66
N GLY A 131 -0.20 10.73 0.67
CA GLY A 131 -0.20 11.64 1.81
C GLY A 131 0.71 11.17 2.95
N ILE A 132 1.77 10.42 2.63
CA ILE A 132 2.70 9.85 3.62
C ILE A 132 4.04 10.58 3.49
N PRO A 133 4.62 11.12 4.59
CA PRO A 133 5.93 11.75 4.55
C PRO A 133 6.98 10.85 3.90
N LEU A 134 7.70 11.41 2.93
CA LEU A 134 8.69 10.67 2.13
C LEU A 134 9.75 10.04 3.02
N ARG A 135 10.41 10.86 3.86
CA ARG A 135 11.45 10.37 4.75
C ARG A 135 10.83 9.70 5.98
N SER A 136 11.34 8.52 6.34
CA SER A 136 10.95 7.81 7.57
C SER A 136 11.11 8.70 8.81
N SER A 137 12.17 9.51 8.86
CA SER A 137 12.44 10.44 9.96
C SER A 137 11.44 11.61 10.10
N GLN A 138 10.56 11.82 9.12
CA GLN A 138 9.53 12.85 9.14
C GLN A 138 8.14 12.31 9.51
N ARG A 139 8.02 10.99 9.72
CA ARG A 139 6.77 10.33 10.08
C ARG A 139 6.52 10.41 11.59
N ASN A 140 5.27 10.61 11.96
CA ASN A 140 4.78 10.64 13.34
C ASN A 140 3.91 9.40 13.65
N ASP A 141 3.32 9.36 14.86
CA ASP A 141 2.53 8.23 15.36
C ASP A 141 1.24 7.95 14.56
N SER A 142 0.73 8.95 13.83
CA SER A 142 -0.45 8.84 12.97
C SER A 142 -0.15 8.38 11.55
N ASP A 143 1.12 8.42 11.12
CA ASP A 143 1.52 7.94 9.80
C ASP A 143 1.67 6.41 9.79
N PRO A 144 1.39 5.74 8.65
CA PRO A 144 1.58 4.31 8.53
C PRO A 144 3.03 3.88 8.79
N ILE A 145 3.21 2.64 9.23
CA ILE A 145 4.51 1.97 9.16
C ILE A 145 4.73 1.51 7.71
N VAL A 146 5.82 1.95 7.11
CA VAL A 146 6.21 1.59 5.74
C VAL A 146 7.25 0.48 5.81
N ILE A 147 6.86 -0.72 5.41
CA ILE A 147 7.76 -1.87 5.30
C ILE A 147 8.03 -2.18 3.83
N ALA A 148 9.17 -2.80 3.54
CA ALA A 148 9.50 -3.25 2.19
C ALA A 148 10.16 -4.62 2.19
N GLY A 149 9.82 -5.47 1.23
CA GLY A 149 10.42 -6.79 1.05
C GLY A 149 10.60 -7.14 -0.42
N GLY A 150 11.11 -8.33 -0.72
CA GLY A 150 11.43 -8.77 -2.08
C GLY A 150 12.94 -8.79 -2.36
N PRO A 151 13.37 -9.22 -3.55
CA PRO A 151 14.78 -9.46 -3.86
C PRO A 151 15.67 -8.23 -3.62
N CYS A 152 15.19 -7.04 -3.95
CA CYS A 152 15.96 -5.81 -3.75
C CYS A 152 16.09 -5.38 -2.27
N ALA A 153 15.37 -6.00 -1.33
CA ALA A 153 15.57 -5.73 0.10
C ALA A 153 16.97 -6.17 0.59
N LEU A 154 17.70 -6.95 -0.20
CA LEU A 154 19.10 -7.32 0.04
C LEU A 154 20.10 -6.18 -0.19
N ALA A 155 19.68 -5.11 -0.89
CA ALA A 155 20.46 -3.89 -1.09
C ALA A 155 19.64 -2.64 -0.67
N PRO A 156 19.32 -2.50 0.63
CA PRO A 156 18.32 -1.55 1.10
C PRO A 156 18.78 -0.10 1.13
N GLU A 157 20.11 0.14 1.10
CA GLU A 157 20.71 1.46 1.31
C GLU A 157 20.08 2.61 0.51
N PRO A 158 19.77 2.47 -0.80
CA PRO A 158 19.15 3.54 -1.57
C PRO A 158 17.75 3.94 -1.06
N LEU A 159 17.04 3.00 -0.43
CA LEU A 159 15.68 3.18 0.08
C LEU A 159 15.63 3.39 1.60
N ALA A 160 16.74 3.19 2.32
CA ALA A 160 16.80 3.29 3.77
C ALA A 160 16.24 4.61 4.34
N PRO A 161 16.42 5.79 3.70
CA PRO A 161 15.81 7.02 4.20
C PRO A 161 14.27 7.06 4.13
N PHE A 162 13.64 6.17 3.37
CA PHE A 162 12.21 6.21 3.02
C PHE A 162 11.41 5.02 3.57
N ILE A 163 12.06 3.95 4.04
CA ILE A 163 11.41 2.74 4.53
C ILE A 163 11.72 2.57 6.01
N ASP A 164 10.74 2.18 6.82
CA ASP A 164 10.90 2.02 8.27
C ASP A 164 11.53 0.67 8.63
N ALA A 165 11.15 -0.39 7.91
CA ALA A 165 11.74 -1.71 8.09
C ALA A 165 11.82 -2.49 6.79
N PHE A 166 12.93 -3.21 6.59
CA PHE A 166 13.11 -4.13 5.49
C PHE A 166 12.90 -5.57 5.94
N CYS A 167 12.03 -6.28 5.22
CA CYS A 167 11.71 -7.67 5.41
C CYS A 167 12.57 -8.53 4.47
N ILE A 168 13.55 -9.24 5.03
CA ILE A 168 14.51 -10.06 4.28
C ILE A 168 14.14 -11.54 4.41
N GLY A 169 14.00 -12.23 3.28
CA GLY A 169 13.66 -13.66 3.20
C GLY A 169 12.21 -13.92 2.78
N ASP A 170 11.68 -15.07 3.18
CA ASP A 170 10.34 -15.55 2.79
C ASP A 170 9.23 -14.89 3.61
N GLY A 171 8.47 -14.01 2.95
CA GLY A 171 7.36 -13.27 3.55
C GLY A 171 6.30 -14.19 4.18
N GLU A 172 6.07 -15.35 3.60
CA GLU A 172 5.12 -16.34 4.07
C GLU A 172 5.39 -16.79 5.51
N ILE A 173 6.66 -16.79 5.92
CA ILE A 173 7.08 -17.29 7.23
C ILE A 173 6.94 -16.21 8.31
N PHE A 174 7.37 -14.97 8.02
CA PHE A 174 7.49 -13.95 9.05
C PHE A 174 6.35 -12.92 9.07
N LEU A 175 5.60 -12.73 7.98
CA LEU A 175 4.49 -11.76 7.95
C LEU A 175 3.40 -12.03 9.02
N PRO A 176 3.00 -13.29 9.33
CA PRO A 176 2.07 -13.53 10.43
C PRO A 176 2.57 -12.95 11.77
N LYS A 177 3.87 -13.09 12.05
CA LYS A 177 4.48 -12.58 13.29
C LYS A 177 4.56 -11.05 13.27
N ILE A 178 4.97 -10.46 12.15
CA ILE A 178 5.07 -8.99 12.00
C ILE A 178 3.69 -8.36 12.16
N TYR A 179 2.68 -8.81 11.43
CA TYR A 179 1.33 -8.24 11.52
C TYR A 179 0.68 -8.52 12.87
N GLY A 180 0.90 -9.69 13.47
CA GLY A 180 0.44 -9.96 14.84
C GLY A 180 1.02 -8.98 15.85
N THR A 181 2.31 -8.64 15.70
CA THR A 181 3.01 -7.67 16.58
C THR A 181 2.47 -6.25 16.36
N LEU A 182 2.40 -5.79 15.11
CA LEU A 182 1.86 -4.45 14.78
C LEU A 182 0.39 -4.29 15.18
N LYS A 183 -0.40 -5.36 15.10
CA LYS A 183 -1.79 -5.40 15.58
C LYS A 183 -1.87 -5.20 17.09
N ALA A 184 -0.95 -5.80 17.85
CA ALA A 184 -0.89 -5.66 19.31
C ALA A 184 -0.41 -4.27 19.75
N LEU A 185 0.47 -3.64 18.95
CA LEU A 185 1.00 -2.30 19.15
C LEU A 185 0.14 -1.20 18.47
N LYS A 186 -1.08 -1.54 18.04
CA LYS A 186 -1.98 -0.55 17.44
C LYS A 186 -2.37 0.49 18.50
N GLY A 187 -2.10 1.76 18.19
CA GLY A 187 -2.27 2.89 19.14
C GLY A 187 -1.05 3.20 19.99
N SER A 188 0.00 2.37 19.97
CA SER A 188 1.32 2.68 20.55
C SER A 188 2.06 3.74 19.74
N THR A 189 3.11 4.30 20.34
CA THR A 189 3.99 5.25 19.67
C THR A 189 4.77 4.57 18.54
N ARG A 190 5.19 5.34 17.55
CA ARG A 190 6.00 4.85 16.42
C ARG A 190 7.33 4.27 16.88
N SER A 191 7.91 4.76 17.98
CA SER A 191 9.17 4.24 18.51
C SER A 191 9.03 2.85 19.14
N GLU A 192 7.83 2.46 19.55
CA GLU A 192 7.54 1.13 20.13
C GLU A 192 7.21 0.10 19.04
N LYS A 193 6.66 0.55 17.91
CA LYS A 193 6.31 -0.25 16.74
C LYS A 193 7.55 -0.64 15.93
#